data_AF-A0A929DY75-F1
#
_entry.id   AF-A0A929DY75-F1
#
_cell.length_a   1.000
_cell.length_b   1.000
_cell.length_c   1.000
_cell.angle_alpha   90.00
_cell.angle_beta   90.00
_cell.angle_gamma   90.00
#
_symmetry.space_group_name_H-M   'P 1'
#
loop_
_entity.id
_entity.type
_entity.pdbx_description
1 polymer ?
#
loop_
_entity_poly.entity_id
_entity_poly.type
_entity_poly.pdbx_seq_one_letter_code
_entity_poly.pdbx_strand_id
1 'polypeptide(L)'
;MEAKKIFTLLSIILIGTGMAAYGQKEAKGPSKVSAGILTGYNRGYGIQANFTLNKSASELPFDLRAGLGYTFLNPGNALDARRIFINNNTNGTPEKSGRSIDYRLDFLF
;
A
#
# COMPACT_ATOMS: atom_id res chain seq x y z
N MET A 1 -13.57 -24.39 4.06
CA MET A 1 -12.55 -23.31 4.12
C MET A 1 -13.00 -22.06 3.35
N GLU A 2 -13.71 -22.21 2.23
CA GLU A 2 -14.31 -21.14 1.41
C GLU A 2 -15.26 -20.20 2.17
N ALA A 3 -16.21 -20.73 2.94
CA ALA A 3 -17.24 -19.91 3.59
C ALA A 3 -16.68 -18.91 4.62
N LYS A 4 -15.67 -19.32 5.42
CA LYS A 4 -15.01 -18.43 6.39
C LYS A 4 -14.33 -17.25 5.70
N LYS A 5 -13.67 -17.48 4.55
CA LYS A 5 -13.03 -16.41 3.77
C LYS A 5 -14.05 -15.41 3.22
N ILE A 6 -15.19 -15.90 2.73
CA ILE A 6 -16.30 -15.07 2.23
C ILE A 6 -16.88 -14.22 3.36
N PHE A 7 -17.14 -14.81 4.53
CA PHE A 7 -17.63 -14.07 5.69
C PHE A 7 -16.64 -13.00 6.14
N THR A 8 -15.34 -13.31 6.22
CA THR A 8 -14.31 -12.32 6.55
C THR A 8 -14.28 -11.17 5.54
N LEU A 9 -14.36 -11.47 4.24
CA LEU A 9 -14.37 -10.45 3.20
C LEU A 9 -15.58 -9.51 3.33
N LEU A 10 -16.77 -10.10 3.54
CA LEU A 10 -18.01 -9.35 3.73
C LEU A 10 -17.98 -8.48 4.98
N SER A 11 -17.40 -8.98 6.09
CA SER A 11 -17.22 -8.18 7.31
C SER A 11 -16.29 -6.99 7.09
N ILE A 12 -15.18 -7.16 6.36
CA ILE A 12 -14.26 -6.07 6.03
C ILE A 12 -14.97 -5.00 5.19
N ILE A 13 -15.73 -5.42 4.17
CA ILE A 13 -16.50 -4.52 3.33
C ILE A 13 -17.53 -3.75 4.17
N LEU A 14 -18.30 -4.46 5.00
CA LEU A 14 -19.35 -3.86 5.82
C LEU A 14 -18.80 -2.83 6.81
N ILE A 15 -17.70 -3.17 7.50
CA ILE A 15 -16.99 -2.25 8.41
C ILE A 15 -16.48 -1.03 7.65
N GLY A 16 -15.84 -1.24 6.49
CA GLY A 16 -15.33 -0.15 5.65
C GLY A 16 -16.44 0.81 5.20
N THR A 17 -17.58 0.28 4.74
CA THR A 17 -18.73 1.09 4.34
C THR A 17 -19.39 1.82 5.51
N GLY A 18 -19.46 1.19 6.69
CA GLY A 18 -20.04 1.79 7.89
C GLY A 18 -19.20 2.97 8.41
N MET A 19 -17.88 2.82 8.41
CA MET A 19 -16.95 3.90 8.78
C MET A 19 -17.05 5.10 7.83
N ALA A 20 -17.11 4.85 6.51
CA ALA A 20 -17.28 5.90 5.52
C ALA A 20 -18.60 6.66 5.68
N ALA A 21 -19.71 5.94 5.90
CA ALA A 21 -21.03 6.54 6.10
C ALA A 21 -21.12 7.37 7.39
N TYR A 22 -20.50 6.92 8.48
CA TYR A 22 -20.47 7.66 9.75
C TYR A 22 -19.62 8.94 9.64
N GLY A 23 -18.44 8.84 9.04
CA GLY A 23 -17.55 9.99 8.85
C GLY A 23 -18.16 11.10 7.97
N GLN A 24 -18.99 10.74 6.99
CA GLN A 24 -19.70 11.71 6.16
C GLN A 24 -20.80 12.48 6.92
N LYS A 25 -21.47 11.85 7.89
CA LYS A 25 -22.53 12.51 8.68
C LYS A 25 -22.01 13.54 9.69
N GLU A 26 -20.82 13.29 10.25
CA GLU A 26 -20.17 14.14 11.25
C GLU A 26 -19.30 15.27 10.63
N ALA A 27 -19.21 15.35 9.30
CA ALA A 27 -18.35 16.31 8.62
C ALA A 27 -18.91 17.75 8.78
N LYS A 28 -18.33 18.53 9.71
CA LYS A 28 -18.72 19.92 10.01
C LYS A 28 -17.95 20.98 9.18
N GLY A 29 -17.44 20.63 8.01
CA GLY A 29 -16.68 21.53 7.13
C GLY A 29 -15.59 20.84 6.30
N PRO A 30 -14.81 21.60 5.51
CA PRO A 30 -13.72 21.04 4.72
C PRO A 30 -12.64 20.45 5.62
N SER A 31 -12.33 19.16 5.42
CA SER A 31 -11.31 18.49 6.23
C SER A 31 -9.92 19.02 5.88
N LYS A 32 -9.18 19.44 6.92
CA LYS A 32 -7.79 19.88 6.82
C LYS A 32 -6.80 18.72 6.66
N VAL A 33 -7.30 17.49 6.81
CA VAL A 33 -6.54 16.25 6.75
C VAL A 33 -7.29 15.25 5.89
N SER A 34 -6.57 14.51 5.04
CA SER A 34 -7.14 13.37 4.33
C SER A 34 -6.26 12.13 4.50
N ALA A 35 -6.89 10.97 4.53
CA ALA A 35 -6.20 9.69 4.51
C ALA A 35 -6.82 8.82 3.42
N GLY A 36 -6.02 7.99 2.78
CA GLY A 36 -6.46 7.15 1.67
C GLY A 36 -5.64 5.90 1.54
N ILE A 37 -6.27 4.85 1.02
CA ILE A 37 -5.61 3.61 0.62
C ILE A 37 -5.73 3.52 -0.90
N LEU A 38 -4.61 3.26 -1.56
CA LEU A 38 -4.48 3.12 -3.01
C LEU A 38 -3.92 1.74 -3.31
N THR A 39 -4.42 1.12 -4.37
CA THR A 39 -3.80 -0.06 -4.98
C THR A 39 -3.42 0.28 -6.40
N GLY A 40 -2.34 -0.29 -6.91
CA GLY A 40 -1.87 0.04 -8.25
C GLY A 40 -0.58 -0.64 -8.62
N TYR A 41 0.07 -0.09 -9.66
CA TYR A 41 1.32 -0.61 -10.21
C TYR A 41 2.46 0.39 -10.00
N ASN A 42 3.49 -0.02 -9.26
CA ASN A 42 4.75 0.69 -9.09
C ASN A 42 5.91 -0.32 -9.15
N ARG A 43 6.45 -0.60 -10.35
CA ARG A 43 7.45 -1.68 -10.58
C ARG A 43 6.94 -3.09 -10.22
N GLY A 44 5.66 -3.21 -9.93
CA GLY A 44 5.00 -4.36 -9.33
C GLY A 44 3.63 -3.97 -8.78
N TYR A 45 2.77 -4.94 -8.48
CA TYR A 45 1.47 -4.65 -7.86
C TYR A 45 1.65 -4.37 -6.37
N GLY A 46 1.00 -3.33 -5.87
CA GLY A 46 1.17 -2.90 -4.49
C GLY A 46 -0.03 -2.18 -3.92
N ILE A 47 0.01 -2.01 -2.60
CA ILE A 47 -0.93 -1.22 -1.83
C ILE A 47 -0.16 -0.09 -1.13
N GLN A 48 -0.78 1.07 -1.02
CA GLN A 48 -0.23 2.24 -0.35
C GLN A 48 -1.29 2.87 0.54
N ALA A 49 -0.89 3.24 1.76
CA ALA A 49 -1.62 4.16 2.60
C ALA A 49 -0.98 5.55 2.51
N ASN A 50 -1.79 6.59 2.36
CA ASN A 50 -1.37 7.98 2.31
C ASN A 50 -2.12 8.80 3.37
N PHE A 51 -1.42 9.78 3.92
CA PHE A 51 -1.94 10.78 4.83
C PHE A 51 -1.52 12.15 4.30
N THR A 52 -2.47 13.04 4.07
CA THR A 52 -2.24 14.38 3.49
C THR A 52 -2.73 15.45 4.45
N LEU A 53 -1.86 16.40 4.75
CA LEU A 53 -2.17 17.68 5.40
C LEU A 53 -2.42 18.71 4.31
N ASN A 54 -3.64 19.22 4.22
CA ASN A 54 -4.00 20.20 3.19
C ASN A 54 -3.57 21.61 3.64
N LYS A 55 -3.37 22.56 2.71
CA LYS A 55 -3.01 23.99 2.92
C LYS A 55 -3.84 24.74 3.98
N SER A 56 -4.97 24.19 4.42
CA SER A 56 -5.76 24.75 5.54
C SER A 56 -5.28 24.32 6.93
N ALA A 57 -4.42 23.29 7.04
CA ALA A 57 -3.84 22.80 8.30
C ALA A 57 -2.62 23.61 8.76
N SER A 58 -1.96 24.31 7.84
CA SER A 58 -0.70 25.04 8.06
C SER A 58 -0.65 26.23 7.09
N GLU A 59 -0.06 27.37 7.48
CA GLU A 59 0.13 28.55 6.60
C GLU A 59 1.13 28.30 5.45
N LEU A 60 1.40 27.04 5.13
CA LEU A 60 2.30 26.61 4.06
C LEU A 60 1.62 26.73 2.70
N PRO A 61 2.36 27.13 1.63
CA PRO A 61 1.80 27.30 0.29
C PRO A 61 1.56 25.96 -0.46
N PHE A 62 1.74 24.81 0.18
CA PHE A 62 1.65 23.46 -0.39
C PHE A 62 0.94 22.49 0.58
N ASP A 63 0.33 21.42 0.05
CA ASP A 63 -0.10 20.28 0.87
C ASP A 63 1.09 19.35 1.12
N LEU A 64 1.13 18.73 2.30
CA LEU A 64 2.15 17.75 2.66
C LEU A 64 1.52 16.35 2.69
N ARG A 65 2.03 15.42 1.90
CA ARG A 65 1.56 14.02 1.89
C ARG A 65 2.65 13.07 2.34
N ALA A 66 2.38 12.31 3.39
CA ALA A 66 3.19 11.17 3.78
C ALA A 66 2.55 9.88 3.26
N GLY A 67 3.36 8.94 2.80
CA GLY A 67 2.90 7.67 2.25
C GLY A 67 3.72 6.48 2.71
N LEU A 68 3.06 5.35 2.94
CA LEU A 68 3.66 4.04 3.19
C LEU A 68 3.12 3.04 2.18
N GLY A 69 4.01 2.44 1.40
CA GLY A 69 3.68 1.48 0.35
C GLY A 69 4.29 0.10 0.61
N TYR A 70 3.60 -0.93 0.13
CA TYR A 70 4.11 -2.28 0.05
C TYR A 70 3.85 -2.84 -1.35
N THR A 71 4.92 -3.26 -2.01
CA THR A 71 4.91 -3.66 -3.42
C THR A 71 5.45 -5.08 -3.59
N PHE A 72 4.72 -5.94 -4.30
CA PHE A 72 5.18 -7.23 -4.75
C PHE A 72 5.96 -7.06 -6.06
N LEU A 73 7.22 -7.47 -6.05
CA LEU A 73 8.13 -7.31 -7.17
C LEU A 73 8.36 -8.63 -7.90
N ASN A 74 8.74 -8.53 -9.17
CA ASN A 74 9.30 -9.64 -9.91
C ASN A 74 10.83 -9.64 -9.76
N PRO A 75 11.43 -10.53 -8.93
CA PRO A 75 12.88 -10.57 -8.71
C PRO A 75 13.68 -11.30 -9.82
N GLY A 76 13.06 -11.66 -10.96
CA GLY A 76 13.76 -12.35 -12.06
C GLY A 76 13.79 -13.88 -11.97
N ASN A 77 14.78 -14.53 -12.58
CA ASN A 77 14.88 -16.00 -12.63
C ASN A 77 15.77 -16.56 -11.51
N ALA A 78 15.19 -17.38 -10.63
CA ALA A 78 15.90 -17.99 -9.50
C ALA A 78 16.98 -19.00 -9.92
N LEU A 79 16.79 -19.72 -11.04
CA LEU A 79 17.77 -20.67 -11.55
C LEU A 79 18.99 -19.96 -12.14
N ASP A 80 18.76 -18.88 -12.87
CA ASP A 80 19.86 -18.05 -13.38
C ASP A 80 20.61 -17.38 -12.22
N ALA A 81 19.89 -16.89 -11.20
CA ALA A 81 20.50 -16.35 -10.00
C ALA A 81 21.38 -17.38 -9.28
N ARG A 82 20.93 -18.65 -9.19
CA ARG A 82 21.74 -19.73 -8.63
C ARG A 82 23.01 -20.01 -9.45
N ARG A 83 22.91 -20.00 -10.78
CA ARG A 83 24.05 -20.21 -11.68
C ARG A 83 25.08 -19.09 -11.56
N ILE A 84 24.62 -17.83 -11.51
CA ILE A 84 25.48 -16.64 -11.59
C ILE A 84 26.02 -16.23 -10.21
N PHE A 85 25.17 -16.19 -9.18
CA PHE A 85 25.52 -15.61 -7.88
C PHE A 85 25.88 -16.65 -6.81
N ILE A 86 25.42 -17.90 -6.94
CA ILE A 86 25.57 -18.95 -5.90
C ILE A 86 26.47 -20.10 -6.41
N ASN A 87 27.19 -19.91 -7.51
CA ASN A 87 28.08 -20.90 -8.12
C ASN A 87 27.46 -22.31 -8.23
N ASN A 88 26.19 -22.37 -8.64
CA ASN A 88 25.45 -23.61 -8.86
C ASN A 88 25.44 -24.60 -7.67
N ASN A 89 25.53 -24.11 -6.42
CA ASN A 89 25.46 -24.96 -5.23
C ASN A 89 24.22 -25.87 -5.30
N THR A 90 24.43 -27.20 -5.25
CA THR A 90 23.40 -28.19 -5.59
C THR A 90 22.38 -28.44 -4.50
N ASN A 91 22.66 -27.98 -3.28
CA ASN A 91 21.80 -28.22 -2.13
C ASN A 91 20.69 -27.17 -2.06
N GLY A 92 19.44 -27.62 -2.20
CA GLY A 92 18.23 -26.80 -2.05
C GLY A 92 17.50 -26.50 -3.37
N THR A 93 16.20 -26.24 -3.26
CA THR A 93 15.32 -25.83 -4.36
C THR A 93 15.27 -24.30 -4.40
N PRO A 94 15.66 -23.64 -5.50
CA PRO A 94 15.63 -22.18 -5.58
C PRO A 94 14.20 -21.63 -5.48
N GLU A 95 13.99 -20.68 -4.58
CA GLU A 95 12.73 -19.96 -4.42
C GLU A 95 12.84 -18.51 -4.89
N LYS A 96 11.69 -17.95 -5.31
CA LYS A 96 11.61 -16.60 -5.90
C LYS A 96 10.64 -15.74 -5.10
N SER A 97 11.14 -14.70 -4.44
CA SER A 97 10.30 -13.66 -3.86
C SER A 97 10.96 -12.28 -3.95
N GLY A 98 10.16 -11.25 -4.21
CA GLY A 98 10.61 -9.87 -4.29
C GLY A 98 9.55 -8.96 -3.67
N ARG A 99 9.97 -8.11 -2.75
CA ARG A 99 9.09 -7.20 -1.99
C ARG A 99 9.81 -5.87 -1.81
N SER A 100 9.06 -4.79 -1.76
CA SER A 100 9.59 -3.46 -1.45
C SER A 100 8.63 -2.75 -0.48
N ILE A 101 9.22 -2.03 0.46
CA ILE A 101 8.53 -1.10 1.35
C ILE A 101 8.95 0.30 0.91
N ASP A 102 7.96 1.13 0.61
CA ASP A 102 8.16 2.49 0.11
C ASP A 102 7.72 3.49 1.18
N TYR A 103 8.59 4.44 1.55
CA TYR A 103 8.23 5.60 2.35
C TYR A 103 8.30 6.83 1.45
N ARG A 104 7.24 7.64 1.45
CA ARG A 104 7.14 8.85 0.61
C ARG A 104 6.78 10.07 1.42
N LEU A 105 7.36 11.20 1.00
CA LEU A 105 7.01 12.53 1.46
C LEU A 105 6.89 13.42 0.22
N ASP A 106 5.65 13.78 -0.13
CA ASP A 106 5.34 14.56 -1.32
C ASP A 106 4.91 15.98 -0.91
N PHE A 107 5.39 16.98 -1.63
CA PHE A 107 4.98 18.38 -1.53
C PHE A 107 4.06 18.69 -2.73
N LEU A 108 2.78 18.94 -2.47
CA LEU A 108 1.77 19.11 -3.52
C LEU A 108 1.41 20.60 -3.65
N PHE A 109 1.55 21.15 -4.86
CA PHE A 109 1.32 22.57 -5.16
C PHE A 109 -0.02 22.78 -5.85
#